data_AF-A0A2M7Z3V9-F1
#
_entry.id   AF-A0A2M7Z3V9-F1
#
_cell.length_a   1.000
_cell.length_b   1.000
_cell.length_c   1.000
_cell.angle_alpha   90.00
_cell.angle_beta   90.00
_cell.angle_gamma   90.00
#
_symmetry.space_group_name_H-M   'P 1'
#
loop_
_entity.id
_entity.type
_entity.pdbx_description
1 polymer ?
#
loop_
_entity_poly.entity_id
_entity_poly.type
_entity_poly.pdbx_seq_one_letter_code
_entity_poly.pdbx_strand_id
1 'polypeptide(L)'
;KLDKILEEQKGSQFKEFKNLEVLKNLEEKVPEEAKEAIKQAEENALKRLQGDLEKMSPEDQEKFGEYLEKISGENERHLEIMENLKAKIKEVPETPKVLELKERLEEGKTKIFQKIEEKLEKLDCPLWTPPALGFCKEGRVIIEKDPETGCPLQPKCIIPGEIEILVKPLPVQPETPKPVEGVCITLWDPACGKDGKTYSNECFAKLAGVEVDYEGVCVEPGEK
;
A
#
# COMPACT_ATOMS: atom_id res chain seq x y z
N LYS A 1 25.77 -8.65 -6.79
CA LYS A 1 24.92 -9.87 -6.62
C LYS A 1 23.57 -9.69 -7.31
N LEU A 2 22.89 -8.56 -7.13
CA LEU A 2 21.62 -8.24 -7.78
C LEU A 2 21.72 -8.20 -9.31
N ASP A 3 22.72 -7.52 -9.87
CA ASP A 3 22.92 -7.44 -11.33
C ASP A 3 23.03 -8.82 -11.99
N LYS A 4 23.72 -9.75 -11.32
CA LYS A 4 23.88 -11.12 -11.79
C LYS A 4 22.56 -11.90 -11.79
N ILE A 5 21.67 -11.64 -10.83
CA ILE A 5 20.32 -12.23 -10.75
C ILE A 5 19.44 -11.67 -11.87
N LEU A 6 19.54 -10.36 -12.15
CA LEU A 6 18.84 -9.70 -13.26
C LEU A 6 19.36 -10.20 -14.63
N GLU A 7 20.66 -10.51 -14.72
CA GLU A 7 21.28 -11.09 -15.92
C GLU A 7 20.95 -12.59 -16.10
N GLU A 8 20.76 -13.34 -15.02
CA GLU A 8 20.42 -14.78 -15.04
C GLU A 8 18.93 -15.07 -15.24
N GLN A 9 18.06 -14.05 -15.16
CA GLN A 9 16.65 -14.16 -15.57
C GLN A 9 16.57 -14.65 -17.03
N LYS A 10 16.19 -15.92 -17.21
CA LYS A 10 15.92 -16.53 -18.53
C LYS A 10 14.46 -16.32 -18.92
N GLY A 11 14.23 -15.90 -20.17
CA GLY A 11 12.95 -16.07 -20.84
C GLY A 11 12.03 -14.85 -20.87
N SER A 12 12.28 -13.94 -21.80
CA SER A 12 11.33 -13.46 -22.82
C SER A 12 12.03 -12.39 -23.66
N GLN A 13 11.43 -12.02 -24.80
CA GLN A 13 11.79 -10.83 -25.58
C GLN A 13 11.71 -9.50 -24.78
N PHE A 14 11.19 -9.52 -23.54
CA PHE A 14 10.95 -8.35 -22.68
C PHE A 14 11.60 -8.49 -21.30
N LYS A 15 12.77 -9.12 -21.25
CA LYS A 15 13.53 -9.36 -20.01
C LYS A 15 13.74 -8.08 -19.19
N GLU A 16 14.07 -6.97 -19.84
CA GLU A 16 14.37 -5.72 -19.13
C GLU A 16 13.14 -5.07 -18.52
N PHE A 17 11.96 -5.30 -19.10
CA PHE A 17 10.71 -4.92 -18.47
C PHE A 17 10.43 -5.73 -17.20
N LYS A 18 10.61 -7.05 -17.24
CA LYS A 18 10.46 -7.92 -16.06
C LYS A 18 11.44 -7.56 -14.95
N ASN A 19 12.67 -7.21 -15.32
CA ASN A 19 13.69 -6.75 -14.38
C ASN A 19 13.24 -5.47 -13.65
N LEU A 20 12.55 -4.54 -14.33
CA LEU A 20 11.99 -3.34 -13.71
C LEU A 20 10.87 -3.66 -12.72
N GLU A 21 10.00 -4.62 -13.03
CA GLU A 21 8.95 -5.07 -12.10
C GLU A 21 9.54 -5.62 -10.79
N VAL A 22 10.59 -6.44 -10.91
CA VAL A 22 11.29 -7.01 -9.76
C VAL A 22 11.97 -5.92 -8.94
N LEU A 23 12.61 -4.94 -9.59
CA LEU A 23 13.29 -3.84 -8.92
C LEU A 23 12.31 -2.94 -8.16
N LYS A 24 11.17 -2.59 -8.75
CA LYS A 24 10.10 -1.82 -8.09
C LYS A 24 9.55 -2.53 -6.86
N ASN A 25 9.32 -3.85 -6.98
CA ASN A 25 8.87 -4.66 -5.85
C ASN A 25 9.93 -4.76 -4.73
N LEU A 26 11.21 -4.67 -5.08
CA LEU A 26 12.30 -4.66 -4.13
C LEU A 26 12.46 -3.27 -3.47
N GLU A 27 12.23 -2.17 -4.21
CA GLU A 27 12.29 -0.78 -3.70
C GLU A 27 11.38 -0.58 -2.48
N GLU A 28 10.19 -1.20 -2.48
CA GLU A 28 9.24 -1.10 -1.36
C GLU A 28 9.64 -1.94 -0.13
N LYS A 29 10.50 -2.95 -0.30
CA LYS A 29 10.84 -3.93 0.74
C LYS A 29 12.22 -3.72 1.36
N VAL A 30 13.03 -2.83 0.79
CA VAL A 30 14.39 -2.58 1.29
C VAL A 30 14.46 -1.32 2.17
N PRO A 31 15.42 -1.28 3.10
CA PRO A 31 15.66 -0.09 3.91
C PRO A 31 16.22 1.07 3.08
N GLU A 32 16.08 2.31 3.56
CA GLU A 32 16.43 3.56 2.84
C GLU A 32 17.86 3.55 2.29
N GLU A 33 18.81 2.98 3.03
CA GLU A 33 20.22 2.91 2.66
C GLU A 33 20.45 2.05 1.40
N ALA A 34 19.54 1.13 1.09
CA ALA A 34 19.58 0.28 -0.09
C ALA A 34 18.72 0.81 -1.25
N LYS A 35 17.87 1.81 -1.01
CA LYS A 35 16.98 2.36 -2.05
C LYS A 35 17.75 3.06 -3.17
N GLU A 36 18.85 3.74 -2.85
CA GLU A 36 19.68 4.42 -3.85
C GLU A 36 20.28 3.42 -4.85
N ALA A 37 20.76 2.27 -4.35
CA ALA A 37 21.27 1.19 -5.19
C ALA A 37 20.19 0.57 -6.09
N ILE A 38 18.96 0.44 -5.59
CA ILE A 38 17.82 -0.03 -6.40
C ILE A 38 17.45 0.98 -7.46
N LYS A 39 17.34 2.27 -7.11
CA LYS A 39 17.07 3.34 -8.09
C LYS A 39 18.11 3.34 -9.21
N GLN A 40 19.39 3.21 -8.89
CA GLN A 40 20.44 3.10 -9.90
C GLN A 40 20.27 1.87 -10.81
N ALA A 41 19.87 0.73 -10.25
CA ALA A 41 19.57 -0.46 -11.02
C ALA A 41 18.34 -0.27 -11.92
N GLU A 42 17.29 0.42 -11.45
CA GLU A 42 16.12 0.80 -12.25
C GLU A 42 16.52 1.69 -13.42
N GLU A 43 17.38 2.69 -13.19
CA GLU A 43 17.84 3.57 -14.25
C GLU A 43 18.60 2.82 -15.34
N ASN A 44 19.45 1.88 -14.94
CA ASN A 44 20.23 1.08 -15.88
C ASN A 44 19.33 0.12 -16.67
N ALA A 45 18.34 -0.49 -16.02
CA ALA A 45 17.36 -1.35 -16.69
C ALA A 45 16.47 -0.57 -17.66
N LEU A 46 16.05 0.66 -17.31
CA LEU A 46 15.32 1.56 -18.20
C LEU A 46 16.13 1.92 -19.45
N LYS A 47 17.42 2.26 -19.29
CA LYS A 47 18.31 2.57 -20.43
C LYS A 47 18.47 1.38 -21.37
N ARG A 48 18.59 0.16 -20.82
CA ARG A 48 18.67 -1.07 -21.62
C ARG A 48 17.38 -1.34 -22.36
N LEU A 49 16.23 -1.25 -21.67
CA LEU A 49 14.91 -1.43 -22.27
C LEU A 49 14.66 -0.41 -23.39
N GLN A 50 15.03 0.86 -23.20
CA GLN A 50 14.93 1.87 -24.26
C GLN A 50 15.77 1.49 -25.48
N GLY A 51 17.03 1.09 -25.26
CA GLY A 51 17.90 0.65 -26.34
C GLY A 51 17.37 -0.60 -27.07
N ASP A 52 16.67 -1.48 -26.37
CA ASP A 52 16.01 -2.63 -26.97
C ASP A 52 14.79 -2.19 -27.79
N LEU A 53 13.95 -1.30 -27.27
CA LEU A 53 12.79 -0.73 -27.97
C LEU A 53 13.16 0.02 -29.25
N GLU A 54 14.28 0.74 -29.27
CA GLU A 54 14.80 1.45 -30.44
C GLU A 54 15.35 0.51 -31.53
N LYS A 55 15.79 -0.69 -31.13
CA LYS A 55 16.31 -1.72 -32.05
C LYS A 55 15.23 -2.70 -32.51
N MET A 56 14.08 -2.71 -31.86
CA MET A 56 12.95 -3.57 -32.21
C MET A 56 12.30 -3.14 -33.53
N SER A 57 11.77 -4.13 -34.25
CA SER A 57 10.92 -3.90 -35.41
C SER A 57 9.58 -3.30 -34.98
N PRO A 58 8.85 -2.61 -35.89
CA PRO A 58 7.50 -2.12 -35.61
C PRO A 58 6.54 -3.23 -35.14
N GLU A 59 6.71 -4.46 -35.64
CA GLU A 59 5.93 -5.65 -35.30
C GLU A 59 6.24 -6.14 -33.88
N ASP A 60 7.51 -6.09 -33.46
CA ASP A 60 7.89 -6.50 -32.11
C ASP A 60 7.54 -5.45 -31.05
N GLN A 61 7.50 -4.17 -31.44
CA GLN A 61 6.93 -3.09 -30.63
C GLN A 61 5.41 -3.28 -30.44
N GLU A 62 4.70 -3.77 -31.45
CA GLU A 62 3.28 -4.11 -31.33
C GLU A 62 3.07 -5.31 -30.40
N LYS A 63 3.88 -6.38 -30.54
CA LYS A 63 3.86 -7.52 -29.61
C LYS A 63 4.21 -7.10 -28.17
N PHE A 64 5.04 -6.08 -27.99
CA PHE A 64 5.32 -5.51 -26.68
C PHE A 64 4.08 -4.80 -26.13
N GLY A 65 3.39 -4.01 -26.95
CA GLY A 65 2.09 -3.45 -26.62
C GLY A 65 1.08 -4.52 -26.19
N GLU A 66 0.93 -5.60 -26.96
CA GLU A 66 0.04 -6.71 -26.60
C GLU A 66 0.44 -7.43 -25.30
N TYR A 67 1.75 -7.54 -25.04
CA TYR A 67 2.27 -8.12 -23.80
C TYR A 67 1.88 -7.25 -22.60
N LEU A 68 2.01 -5.93 -22.71
CA LEU A 68 1.55 -4.99 -21.68
C LEU A 68 0.04 -5.11 -21.46
N GLU A 69 -0.75 -5.26 -22.53
CA GLU A 69 -2.20 -5.43 -22.42
C GLU A 69 -2.62 -6.72 -21.71
N LYS A 70 -1.91 -7.84 -21.95
CA LYS A 70 -2.19 -9.14 -21.33
C LYS A 70 -1.83 -9.21 -19.85
N ILE A 71 -0.94 -8.34 -19.40
CA ILE A 71 -0.45 -8.28 -18.01
C ILE A 71 -1.28 -7.32 -17.14
N SER A 72 -2.30 -6.67 -17.72
CA SER A 72 -3.22 -5.71 -17.07
C SER A 72 -4.07 -6.22 -15.88
N GLY A 73 -3.65 -7.30 -15.22
CA GLY A 73 -4.06 -7.65 -13.86
C GLY A 73 -3.35 -6.85 -12.76
N GLU A 74 -2.15 -6.32 -13.00
CA GLU A 74 -1.32 -5.54 -12.03
C GLU A 74 -1.13 -4.06 -12.45
N ASN A 75 -2.23 -3.38 -12.76
CA ASN A 75 -2.26 -2.14 -13.57
C ASN A 75 -1.45 -0.92 -13.08
N GLU A 76 -1.26 -0.70 -11.77
CA GLU A 76 -0.69 0.57 -11.30
C GLU A 76 0.84 0.64 -11.50
N ARG A 77 1.53 -0.48 -11.29
CA ARG A 77 3.01 -0.55 -11.34
C ARG A 77 3.54 -0.45 -12.78
N HIS A 78 2.83 -1.06 -13.73
CA HIS A 78 3.19 -0.98 -15.14
C HIS A 78 2.94 0.41 -15.72
N LEU A 79 1.88 1.10 -15.29
CA LEU A 79 1.63 2.49 -15.66
C LEU A 79 2.72 3.42 -15.12
N GLU A 80 3.21 3.20 -13.90
CA GLU A 80 4.33 3.96 -13.34
C GLU A 80 5.63 3.74 -14.15
N ILE A 81 5.92 2.49 -14.53
CA ILE A 81 7.06 2.16 -15.40
C ILE A 81 6.91 2.86 -16.76
N MET A 82 5.71 2.88 -17.34
CA MET A 82 5.46 3.55 -18.63
C MET A 82 5.62 5.07 -18.55
N GLU A 83 5.10 5.73 -17.50
CA GLU A 83 5.28 7.17 -17.32
C GLU A 83 6.75 7.53 -17.04
N ASN A 84 7.48 6.70 -16.30
CA ASN A 84 8.92 6.88 -16.09
C ASN A 84 9.74 6.70 -17.37
N LEU A 85 9.40 5.69 -18.20
CA LEU A 85 9.99 5.52 -19.53
C LEU A 85 9.73 6.75 -20.41
N LYS A 86 8.48 7.23 -20.45
CA LYS A 86 8.09 8.42 -21.21
C LYS A 86 8.80 9.69 -20.73
N ALA A 87 8.97 9.87 -19.41
CA ALA A 87 9.72 10.97 -18.83
C ALA A 87 11.20 10.93 -19.26
N LYS A 88 11.83 9.74 -19.27
CA LYS A 88 13.22 9.59 -19.74
C LYS A 88 13.37 9.80 -21.25
N ILE A 89 12.38 9.42 -22.05
CA ILE A 89 12.34 9.72 -23.50
C ILE A 89 12.24 11.23 -23.77
N LYS A 90 11.72 12.05 -22.83
CA LYS A 90 11.75 13.51 -22.95
C LYS A 90 13.13 14.13 -22.76
N GLU A 91 14.06 13.46 -22.07
CA GLU A 91 15.44 13.93 -21.88
C GLU A 91 16.37 13.60 -23.06
N VAL A 92 15.93 12.72 -23.95
CA VAL A 92 16.64 12.41 -25.19
C VAL A 92 16.43 13.58 -26.18
N PRO A 93 17.49 14.09 -26.84
CA PRO A 93 17.32 15.12 -27.87
C PRO A 93 16.29 14.68 -28.89
N GLU A 94 15.37 15.58 -29.25
CA GLU A 94 14.26 15.32 -30.17
C GLU A 94 14.79 15.01 -31.57
N THR A 95 15.14 13.75 -31.78
CA THR A 95 15.41 13.21 -33.10
C THR A 95 14.09 12.77 -33.73
N PRO A 96 13.98 12.74 -35.07
CA PRO A 96 12.75 12.31 -35.75
C PRO A 96 12.25 10.93 -35.30
N LYS A 97 13.17 10.01 -34.97
CA LYS A 97 12.85 8.67 -34.45
C LYS A 97 12.25 8.70 -33.04
N VAL A 98 12.74 9.61 -32.19
CA VAL A 98 12.23 9.78 -30.81
C VAL A 98 10.82 10.39 -30.83
N LEU A 99 10.53 11.28 -31.78
CA LEU A 99 9.19 11.83 -31.96
C LEU A 99 8.19 10.77 -32.43
N GLU A 100 8.59 9.95 -33.40
CA GLU A 100 7.77 8.82 -33.90
C GLU A 100 7.51 7.77 -32.80
N LEU A 101 8.51 7.48 -31.97
CA LEU A 101 8.36 6.61 -30.79
C LEU A 101 7.40 7.19 -29.75
N LYS A 102 7.47 8.52 -29.49
CA LYS A 102 6.54 9.20 -28.56
C LYS A 102 5.10 9.11 -29.05
N GLU A 103 4.85 9.38 -30.34
CA GLU A 103 3.51 9.28 -30.94
C GLU A 103 2.96 7.85 -30.83
N ARG A 104 3.76 6.83 -31.15
CA ARG A 104 3.34 5.42 -31.01
C ARG A 104 3.06 5.02 -29.56
N LEU A 105 3.77 5.61 -28.60
CA LEU A 105 3.52 5.39 -27.18
C LEU A 105 2.19 6.04 -26.73
N GLU A 106 1.87 7.24 -27.21
CA GLU A 106 0.57 7.90 -26.97
C GLU A 106 -0.60 7.15 -27.63
N GLU A 107 -0.40 6.63 -28.85
CA GLU A 107 -1.38 5.80 -29.54
C GLU A 107 -1.65 4.50 -28.76
N GLY A 108 -0.59 3.84 -28.29
CA GLY A 108 -0.70 2.66 -27.43
C GLY A 108 -1.45 2.97 -26.13
N LYS A 109 -1.11 4.10 -25.48
CA LYS A 109 -1.82 4.59 -24.28
C LYS A 109 -3.31 4.78 -24.56
N THR A 110 -3.66 5.44 -25.65
CA THR A 110 -5.06 5.71 -26.03
C THR A 110 -5.86 4.42 -26.27
N LYS A 111 -5.26 3.44 -26.97
CA LYS A 111 -5.89 2.13 -27.20
C LYS A 111 -6.15 1.37 -25.89
N ILE A 112 -5.24 1.46 -24.92
CA ILE A 112 -5.42 0.88 -23.59
C ILE A 112 -6.56 1.57 -22.84
N PHE A 113 -6.61 2.92 -22.84
CA PHE A 113 -7.71 3.66 -22.22
C PHE A 113 -9.06 3.30 -22.82
N GLN A 114 -9.17 3.21 -24.15
CA GLN A 114 -10.40 2.77 -24.81
C GLN A 114 -10.82 1.35 -24.39
N LYS A 115 -9.87 0.40 -24.30
CA LYS A 115 -10.17 -0.96 -23.81
C LYS A 115 -10.59 -0.98 -22.34
N ILE A 116 -10.07 -0.07 -21.51
CA ILE A 116 -10.49 0.09 -20.12
C ILE A 116 -11.89 0.69 -20.04
N GLU A 117 -12.19 1.73 -20.83
CA GLU A 117 -13.52 2.34 -20.94
C GLU A 117 -14.56 1.32 -21.40
N GLU A 118 -14.28 0.55 -22.46
CA GLU A 118 -15.18 -0.50 -22.96
C GLU A 118 -15.42 -1.60 -21.91
N LYS A 119 -14.38 -1.97 -21.14
CA LYS A 119 -14.52 -2.91 -20.03
C LYS A 119 -15.36 -2.33 -18.88
N LEU A 120 -15.20 -1.05 -18.56
CA LEU A 120 -15.98 -0.36 -17.53
C LEU A 120 -17.45 -0.19 -17.94
N GLU A 121 -17.73 0.11 -19.22
CA GLU A 121 -19.09 0.14 -19.76
C GLU A 121 -19.78 -1.23 -19.68
N LYS A 122 -19.05 -2.31 -19.93
CA LYS A 122 -19.57 -3.69 -19.80
C LYS A 122 -19.89 -4.12 -18.37
N LEU A 123 -19.29 -3.46 -17.37
CA LEU A 123 -19.48 -3.74 -15.95
C LEU A 123 -20.59 -2.90 -15.31
N ASP A 124 -21.21 -1.97 -16.05
CA ASP A 124 -22.23 -1.01 -15.56
C ASP A 124 -21.82 -0.33 -14.25
N CYS A 125 -20.54 0.04 -14.15
CA CYS A 125 -19.98 0.63 -12.94
C CYS A 125 -20.52 2.05 -12.72
N PRO A 126 -20.75 2.46 -11.46
CA PRO A 126 -21.21 3.80 -11.16
C PRO A 126 -20.18 4.83 -11.66
N LEU A 127 -20.64 5.79 -12.46
CA LEU A 127 -19.77 6.86 -12.97
C LEU A 127 -19.39 7.81 -11.82
N TRP A 128 -18.10 7.99 -11.59
CA TRP A 128 -17.58 8.88 -10.56
C TRP A 128 -16.81 10.03 -11.21
N THR A 129 -16.96 11.22 -10.63
CA THR A 129 -16.26 12.41 -11.09
C THR A 129 -14.78 12.31 -10.73
N PRO A 130 -13.86 12.59 -11.68
CA PRO A 130 -12.44 12.64 -11.38
C PRO A 130 -12.14 13.62 -10.23
N PRO A 131 -11.18 13.29 -9.36
CA PRO A 131 -10.81 14.17 -8.26
C PRO A 131 -10.23 15.49 -8.78
N ALA A 132 -10.42 16.57 -8.01
CA ALA A 132 -9.96 17.90 -8.40
C ALA A 132 -8.44 17.97 -8.59
N LEU A 133 -7.98 18.93 -9.42
CA LEU A 133 -6.55 19.21 -9.59
C LEU A 133 -5.90 19.51 -8.23
N GLY A 134 -4.89 18.72 -7.86
CA GLY A 134 -4.25 18.80 -6.55
C GLY A 134 -4.95 18.06 -5.41
N PHE A 135 -5.82 17.10 -5.72
CA PHE A 135 -6.50 16.22 -4.75
C PHE A 135 -5.54 15.52 -3.77
N CYS A 136 -4.36 15.10 -4.25
CA CYS A 136 -3.37 14.44 -3.42
C CYS A 136 -1.99 15.03 -3.73
N LYS A 137 -1.61 16.10 -3.01
CA LYS A 137 -0.37 16.85 -3.28
C LYS A 137 0.88 16.18 -2.71
N GLU A 138 0.73 15.54 -1.56
CA GLU A 138 1.83 14.96 -0.76
C GLU A 138 1.66 13.45 -0.56
N GLY A 139 0.68 12.84 -1.24
CA GLY A 139 0.35 11.42 -1.11
C GLY A 139 0.24 10.68 -2.43
N ARG A 140 -0.11 9.39 -2.35
CA ARG A 140 -0.44 8.51 -3.47
C ARG A 140 -1.96 8.40 -3.60
N VAL A 141 -2.47 8.52 -4.81
CA VAL A 141 -3.89 8.26 -5.10
C VAL A 141 -4.07 6.75 -5.28
N ILE A 142 -4.89 6.12 -4.46
CA ILE A 142 -5.22 4.68 -4.53
C ILE A 142 -6.68 4.52 -4.97
N ILE A 143 -6.91 3.65 -5.94
CA ILE A 143 -8.24 3.32 -6.45
C ILE A 143 -8.49 1.84 -6.17
N GLU A 144 -9.24 1.57 -5.10
CA GLU A 144 -9.62 0.20 -4.74
C GLU A 144 -10.73 -0.32 -5.66
N LYS A 145 -10.91 -1.64 -5.70
CA LYS A 145 -12.05 -2.25 -6.38
C LYS A 145 -13.05 -2.76 -5.36
N ASP A 146 -14.31 -2.58 -5.66
CA ASP A 146 -15.40 -3.18 -4.92
C ASP A 146 -15.30 -4.72 -5.02
N PRO A 147 -15.33 -5.44 -3.89
CA PRO A 147 -15.09 -6.88 -3.88
C PRO A 147 -16.26 -7.70 -4.47
N GLU A 148 -17.46 -7.15 -4.55
CA GLU A 148 -18.65 -7.85 -5.06
C GLU A 148 -18.87 -7.58 -6.55
N THR A 149 -18.71 -6.33 -6.97
CA THR A 149 -18.97 -5.87 -8.34
C THR A 149 -17.71 -5.80 -9.20
N GLY A 150 -16.52 -5.77 -8.59
CA GLY A 150 -15.25 -5.56 -9.27
C GLY A 150 -15.05 -4.15 -9.81
N CYS A 151 -16.01 -3.25 -9.58
CA CYS A 151 -15.98 -1.87 -10.04
C CYS A 151 -14.97 -1.03 -9.27
N PRO A 152 -14.28 -0.08 -9.92
CA PRO A 152 -13.37 0.81 -9.21
C PRO A 152 -14.15 1.76 -8.30
N LEU A 153 -13.70 1.87 -7.05
CA LEU A 153 -14.22 2.77 -6.04
C LEU A 153 -13.62 4.17 -6.20
N GLN A 154 -14.19 5.14 -5.50
CA GLN A 154 -13.67 6.51 -5.48
C GLN A 154 -12.21 6.55 -4.98
N PRO A 155 -11.40 7.50 -5.50
CA PRO A 155 -9.97 7.52 -5.27
C PRO A 155 -9.70 8.00 -3.85
N LYS A 156 -8.79 7.34 -3.14
CA LYS A 156 -8.33 7.74 -1.80
C LYS A 156 -6.94 8.34 -1.90
N CYS A 157 -6.70 9.47 -1.23
CA CYS A 157 -5.34 10.00 -1.07
C CYS A 157 -4.70 9.39 0.17
N ILE A 158 -3.58 8.69 0.00
CA ILE A 158 -2.79 8.11 1.11
C ILE A 158 -1.45 8.83 1.18
N ILE A 159 -1.19 9.56 2.27
CA ILE A 159 0.07 10.28 2.46
C ILE A 159 1.11 9.32 3.08
N PRO A 160 2.29 9.06 2.45
CA PRO A 160 3.32 8.14 2.94
C PRO A 160 3.91 8.42 4.34
N GLY A 161 3.46 9.49 5.01
CA GLY A 161 3.84 9.83 6.39
C GLY A 161 2.80 9.48 7.46
N GLU A 162 1.59 9.03 7.10
CA GLU A 162 0.58 8.59 8.09
C GLU A 162 0.72 7.12 8.50
N ILE A 163 1.62 6.36 7.86
CA ILE A 163 2.06 5.06 8.40
C ILE A 163 2.98 5.26 9.63
N GLU A 164 3.46 6.49 9.87
CA GLU A 164 4.02 6.93 11.14
C GLU A 164 3.14 8.00 11.78
N ILE A 165 1.91 7.67 12.18
CA ILE A 165 1.21 8.10 13.43
C ILE A 165 -0.10 7.27 13.53
N LEU A 166 0.02 5.97 13.80
CA LEU A 166 -0.92 5.30 14.72
C LEU A 166 -0.17 4.62 15.87
N VAL A 167 1.04 5.12 16.16
CA VAL A 167 1.73 4.96 17.44
C VAL A 167 2.37 6.30 17.83
N LYS A 168 1.62 7.41 17.75
CA LYS A 168 1.79 8.44 18.77
C LYS A 168 0.65 8.25 19.74
N PRO A 169 0.91 7.83 20.99
CA PRO A 169 -0.09 7.96 22.04
C PRO A 169 -0.54 9.42 22.04
N LEU A 170 -1.86 9.62 21.91
CA LEU A 170 -2.49 10.89 22.25
C LEU A 170 -1.98 11.32 23.64
N PRO A 171 -1.81 12.63 23.89
CA PRO A 171 -1.45 13.10 25.23
C PRO A 171 -2.46 12.53 26.20
N VAL A 172 -1.98 11.66 27.11
CA VAL A 172 -2.78 11.00 28.13
C VAL A 172 -3.36 12.10 29.00
N GLN A 173 -4.60 12.47 28.72
CA GLN A 173 -5.43 13.13 29.72
C GLN A 173 -5.68 12.10 30.82
N PRO A 174 -5.70 12.48 32.11
CA PRO A 174 -5.99 11.54 33.17
C PRO A 174 -7.41 11.01 32.99
N GLU A 175 -7.54 9.82 32.40
CA GLU A 175 -8.82 9.16 32.20
C GLU A 175 -9.33 8.69 33.56
N THR A 176 -10.44 9.28 33.99
CA THR A 176 -11.28 8.70 35.03
C THR A 176 -11.64 7.27 34.60
N PRO A 177 -11.50 6.25 35.47
CA PRO A 177 -11.65 4.87 35.06
C PRO A 177 -13.07 4.60 34.56
N LYS A 178 -13.18 4.19 33.29
CA LYS A 178 -14.40 3.64 32.70
C LYS A 178 -14.80 2.35 33.43
N PRO A 179 -16.09 2.08 33.65
CA PRO A 179 -16.53 0.82 34.24
C PRO A 179 -16.23 -0.32 33.28
N VAL A 180 -15.44 -1.29 33.73
CA VAL A 180 -15.19 -2.54 33.01
C VAL A 180 -16.43 -3.43 33.15
N GLU A 181 -17.15 -3.67 32.05
CA GLU A 181 -18.04 -4.82 31.94
C GLU A 181 -17.17 -6.08 31.88
N GLY A 182 -17.00 -6.76 33.00
CA GLY A 182 -16.29 -8.03 33.04
C GLY A 182 -17.12 -9.13 33.69
N VAL A 183 -16.86 -10.36 33.26
CA VAL A 183 -17.49 -11.56 33.81
C VAL A 183 -16.57 -12.12 34.88
N CYS A 184 -17.03 -12.14 36.12
CA CYS A 184 -16.31 -12.80 37.22
C CYS A 184 -16.90 -14.18 37.52
N ILE A 185 -16.03 -15.13 37.84
CA ILE A 185 -16.47 -16.40 38.42
C ILE A 185 -17.13 -16.14 39.78
N THR A 186 -18.17 -16.91 40.11
CA THR A 186 -18.91 -16.77 41.38
C THR A 186 -18.28 -17.57 42.53
N LEU A 187 -17.00 -17.95 42.38
CA LEU A 187 -16.24 -18.62 43.44
C LEU A 187 -16.06 -17.66 44.62
N TRP A 188 -16.36 -18.15 45.82
CA TRP A 188 -16.17 -17.40 47.06
C TRP A 188 -14.71 -17.52 47.52
N ASP A 189 -13.97 -16.44 47.32
CA ASP A 189 -12.58 -16.26 47.71
C ASP A 189 -12.38 -14.80 48.15
N PRO A 190 -12.87 -14.45 49.36
CA PRO A 190 -13.19 -13.07 49.72
C PRO A 190 -11.96 -12.17 49.71
N ALA A 191 -12.15 -10.92 49.29
CA ALA A 191 -11.11 -9.89 49.31
C ALA A 191 -11.64 -8.59 49.94
N CYS A 192 -10.85 -7.98 50.81
CA CYS A 192 -11.17 -6.69 51.40
C CYS A 192 -10.68 -5.56 50.48
N GLY A 193 -11.58 -4.71 50.01
CA GLY A 193 -11.23 -3.52 49.22
C GLY A 193 -10.70 -2.39 50.09
N LYS A 194 -9.90 -1.49 49.50
CA LYS A 194 -9.47 -0.24 50.16
C LYS A 194 -10.62 0.70 50.54
N ASP A 195 -11.82 0.45 50.02
CA ASP A 195 -13.04 1.14 50.42
C ASP A 195 -13.71 0.54 51.67
N GLY A 196 -13.09 -0.47 52.30
CA GLY A 196 -13.59 -1.14 53.49
C GLY A 196 -14.71 -2.15 53.22
N LYS A 197 -15.01 -2.47 51.95
CA LYS A 197 -16.03 -3.46 51.59
C LYS A 197 -15.41 -4.82 51.25
N THR A 198 -16.09 -5.87 51.66
CA THR A 198 -15.74 -7.24 51.27
C THR A 198 -16.35 -7.57 49.92
N TYR A 199 -15.51 -8.04 48.99
CA TYR A 199 -15.91 -8.55 47.68
C TYR A 199 -15.83 -10.07 47.64
N SER A 200 -16.73 -10.72 46.90
CA SER A 200 -16.77 -12.18 46.79
C SER A 200 -15.47 -12.79 46.26
N ASN A 201 -14.75 -12.04 45.43
CA ASN A 201 -13.37 -12.30 45.03
C ASN A 201 -12.72 -11.03 44.45
N GLU A 202 -11.41 -11.09 44.24
CA GLU A 202 -10.61 -10.00 43.67
C GLU A 202 -11.15 -9.50 42.31
N CYS A 203 -11.73 -10.39 41.50
CA CYS A 203 -12.34 -9.99 40.24
C CYS A 203 -13.51 -9.03 40.45
N PHE A 204 -14.41 -9.30 41.41
CA PHE A 204 -15.52 -8.39 41.73
C PHE A 204 -15.03 -7.06 42.32
N ALA A 205 -13.93 -7.04 43.08
CA ALA A 205 -13.31 -5.79 43.55
C ALA A 205 -12.82 -4.93 42.38
N LYS A 206 -12.13 -5.56 41.42
CA LYS A 206 -11.64 -4.90 40.19
C LYS A 206 -12.78 -4.38 39.31
N LEU A 207 -13.89 -5.12 39.17
CA LEU A 207 -15.07 -4.64 38.43
C LEU A 207 -15.70 -3.41 39.07
N ALA A 208 -15.69 -3.34 40.40
CA ALA A 208 -16.14 -2.17 41.13
C ALA A 208 -15.14 -1.00 41.09
N GLY A 209 -13.99 -1.16 40.42
CA GLY A 209 -12.92 -0.17 40.37
C GLY A 209 -12.22 0.05 41.72
N VAL A 210 -12.28 -0.95 42.61
CA VAL A 210 -11.70 -0.89 43.95
C VAL A 210 -10.45 -1.77 44.01
N GLU A 211 -9.34 -1.18 44.46
CA GLU A 211 -8.13 -1.95 44.75
C GLU A 211 -8.32 -2.80 46.01
N VAL A 212 -7.81 -4.03 45.99
CA VAL A 212 -7.79 -4.91 47.16
C VAL A 212 -6.73 -4.43 48.15
N ASP A 213 -7.12 -4.36 49.43
CA ASP A 213 -6.24 -4.07 50.57
C ASP A 213 -5.57 -5.35 51.06
N TYR A 214 -6.35 -6.39 51.37
CA TYR A 214 -5.85 -7.72 51.75
C TYR A 214 -6.84 -8.84 51.42
N GLU A 215 -6.32 -10.07 51.32
CA GLU A 215 -7.10 -11.29 51.13
C GLU A 215 -7.90 -11.65 52.38
N GLY A 216 -9.18 -11.96 52.20
CA GLY A 216 -10.13 -12.24 53.28
C GLY A 216 -11.26 -11.20 53.38
N VAL A 217 -12.12 -11.39 54.37
CA VAL A 217 -13.19 -10.43 54.67
C VAL A 217 -12.61 -9.19 55.37
N CYS A 218 -13.22 -8.03 55.14
CA CYS A 218 -12.85 -6.83 55.88
C CYS A 218 -13.13 -7.03 57.37
N VAL A 219 -12.15 -6.70 58.22
CA VAL A 219 -12.28 -6.70 59.67
C VAL A 219 -12.44 -5.25 60.11
N GLU A 220 -13.37 -4.97 61.01
CA GLU A 220 -13.48 -3.63 61.56
C GLU A 220 -12.21 -3.31 62.38
N PRO A 221 -11.75 -2.04 62.39
CA PRO A 221 -10.58 -1.64 63.16
C PRO A 221 -10.88 -1.76 64.66
N GLY A 222 -10.65 -2.96 65.22
CA GLY A 222 -10.98 -3.27 66.61
C GLY A 222 -10.69 -4.70 67.06
N GLU A 223 -10.56 -5.67 66.16
CA GLU A 223 -10.25 -7.05 66.55
C GLU A 223 -8.97 -7.53 65.85
N LYS A 224 -7.85 -7.37 66.57
CA LYS A 224 -6.60 -8.13 66.37
C LYS A 224 -6.55 -9.27 67.37
#